data_AF-A0A2P6QLD7-F1
#
_entry.id   AF-A0A2P6QLD7-F1
#
_cell.length_a   1.000
_cell.length_b   1.000
_cell.length_c   1.000
_cell.angle_alpha   90.00
_cell.angle_beta   90.00
_cell.angle_gamma   90.00
#
_symmetry.space_group_name_H-M   'P 1'
#
loop_
_entity.id
_entity.type
_entity.pdbx_description
1 polymer ?
#
loop_
_entity_poly.entity_id
_entity_poly.type
_entity_poly.pdbx_seq_one_letter_code
_entity_poly.pdbx_strand_id
1 'polypeptide(L)' 'MLFGLAAKMAKEPLRLLVMDSVISLFRVDVTGRGELGDRQQKLAHMLSLLIKIAEEFNVAVHMTNYGNH' A
#
# COMPACT_ATOMS: atom_id res chain seq x y z
N MET A 1 9.49 -2.72 4.87
CA MET A 1 9.44 -1.41 4.19
C MET A 1 8.62 -0.37 4.97
N LEU A 2 7.35 -0.61 5.31
CA LEU A 2 6.51 0.39 6.01
C LEU A 2 6.99 0.77 7.42
N PHE A 3 7.58 -0.15 8.19
CA PHE A 3 8.12 0.16 9.52
C PHE A 3 9.23 1.23 9.50
N GLY A 4 10.11 1.21 8.48
CA GLY A 4 11.14 2.23 8.33
C GLY A 4 10.57 3.61 8.00
N LEU A 5 9.46 3.64 7.25
CA LEU A 5 8.73 4.87 6.94
C LEU A 5 8.06 5.44 8.19
N ALA A 6 7.39 4.61 9.00
CA ALA A 6 6.78 5.03 10.26
C ALA A 6 7.83 5.61 11.23
N ALA A 7 9.00 4.98 11.34
CA ALA A 7 10.10 5.49 12.16
C ALA A 7 10.63 6.86 11.66
N LYS A 8 10.55 7.13 10.35
CA LYS A 8 10.92 8.43 9.78
C LYS A 8 9.82 9.48 10.00
N MET A 9 8.56 9.12 9.82
CA MET A 9 7.40 9.97 10.10
C MET A 9 7.31 10.38 11.58
N ALA A 10 7.78 9.52 12.50
CA ALA A 10 7.88 9.87 13.91
C ALA A 10 8.96 10.92 14.23
N LYS A 11 9.94 11.10 13.34
CA LYS A 11 11.07 12.03 13.52
C LYS A 11 10.94 13.32 12.70
N GLU A 12 10.23 13.24 11.58
CA GLU A 12 10.12 14.33 10.61
C GLU A 12 8.64 14.58 10.26
N PRO A 13 8.20 15.86 10.20
CA PRO A 13 6.81 16.20 9.87
C PRO A 13 6.55 16.02 8.37
N LEU A 14 6.34 14.77 7.95
CA LEU A 14 5.89 14.43 6.62
C LEU A 14 4.39 14.73 6.50
N ARG A 15 3.93 15.15 5.31
CA ARG A 15 2.51 15.46 5.04
C ARG A 15 1.92 14.71 3.86
N LEU A 16 2.77 14.04 3.07
CA LEU A 16 2.37 13.28 1.88
C LEU A 16 3.17 11.99 1.80
N LEU A 17 2.46 10.89 1.59
CA LEU A 17 2.98 9.58 1.23
C LEU A 17 2.49 9.21 -0.16
N VAL A 18 3.41 9.02 -1.10
CA VAL A 18 3.08 8.58 -2.47
C VAL A 18 3.47 7.12 -2.63
N MET A 19 2.53 6.29 -3.09
CA MET A 19 2.75 4.90 -3.46
C MET A 19 2.41 4.70 -4.94
N ASP A 20 3.44 4.60 -5.76
CA ASP A 20 3.33 4.39 -7.20
C ASP A 20 3.99 3.03 -7.58
N SER A 21 3.24 1.95 -7.85
CA SER A 21 1.78 1.77 -7.78
C SER A 21 1.38 0.72 -6.75
N VAL A 22 0.18 0.86 -6.18
CA VAL A 22 -0.33 -0.05 -5.15
C VAL A 22 -0.44 -1.48 -5.65
N ILE A 23 -0.68 -1.68 -6.95
CA ILE A 23 -0.97 -3.00 -7.53
C ILE A 23 0.27 -3.74 -8.03
N SER A 24 1.37 -3.03 -8.34
CA SER A 24 2.59 -3.65 -8.89
C SER A 24 3.15 -4.76 -8.00
N LEU A 25 3.10 -4.57 -6.67
CA LEU A 25 3.57 -5.54 -5.69
C LEU A 25 2.67 -6.79 -5.53
N PHE A 26 1.45 -6.74 -6.05
CA PHE A 26 0.45 -7.82 -5.95
C PHE A 26 0.18 -8.52 -7.29
N ARG A 27 0.92 -8.16 -8.35
CA ARG A 27 0.93 -8.87 -9.63
C ARG A 27 2.06 -9.89 -9.64
N VAL A 28 1.81 -11.02 -9.02
CA VAL A 28 2.54 -12.25 -9.37
C VAL A 28 1.84 -12.82 -10.61
N ASP A 29 2.53 -13.59 -11.46
CA ASP A 29 1.91 -14.28 -12.61
C ASP A 29 0.95 -15.36 -12.10
N VAL A 30 -0.26 -14.93 -11.74
CA VAL A 30 -1.30 -15.78 -11.14
C VAL A 30 -2.17 -16.35 -12.26
N THR A 31 -1.88 -17.56 -12.72
CA THR A 31 -2.59 -18.19 -13.85
C THR A 31 -3.91 -18.87 -13.43
N GLY A 32 -4.25 -18.94 -12.13
CA GLY A 32 -5.39 -19.71 -11.60
C GLY A 32 -6.39 -18.94 -10.73
N ARG A 33 -7.68 -19.35 -10.78
CA ARG A 33 -8.79 -18.78 -9.96
C ARG A 33 -8.60 -18.95 -8.44
N GLY A 34 -7.81 -19.93 -8.00
CA GLY A 34 -7.57 -20.22 -6.57
C GLY A 34 -6.77 -19.14 -5.85
N GLU A 35 -5.91 -18.42 -6.56
CA GLU A 35 -4.98 -17.45 -5.98
C GLU A 35 -5.51 -16.00 -6.05
N LEU A 36 -6.68 -15.79 -6.68
CA LEU A 36 -7.34 -14.47 -6.74
C LEU A 36 -7.78 -13.99 -5.35
N GLY A 37 -8.28 -14.90 -4.50
CA GLY A 37 -8.69 -14.58 -3.13
C GLY A 37 -7.52 -14.09 -2.28
N ASP A 38 -6.40 -14.82 -2.31
CA ASP A 38 -5.17 -14.47 -1.58
C ASP A 38 -4.63 -13.11 -2.01
N ARG A 39 -4.73 -12.77 -3.31
CA ARG A 39 -4.37 -11.44 -3.81
C ARG A 39 -5.27 -10.35 -3.22
N GLN A 40 -6.58 -10.53 -3.26
CA GLN A 40 -7.53 -9.55 -2.72
C GLN A 40 -7.30 -9.35 -1.22
N GLN A 41 -7.01 -10.42 -0.47
CA GLN A 41 -6.72 -10.34 0.95
C GLN A 41 -5.41 -9.60 1.24
N LYS A 42 -4.34 -9.87 0.47
CA LYS A 42 -3.06 -9.14 0.60
C LYS A 42 -3.19 -7.66 0.27
N LEU A 43 -3.95 -7.32 -0.78
CA LEU A 43 -4.24 -5.93 -1.14
C LEU A 43 -5.04 -5.24 -0.05
N ALA A 44 -6.11 -5.88 0.46
CA ALA A 44 -6.93 -5.34 1.54
C ALA A 44 -6.11 -5.09 2.82
N HIS A 45 -5.19 -6.00 3.14
CA HIS A 45 -4.28 -5.82 4.27
C HIS A 45 -3.36 -4.60 4.10
N MET A 46 -2.78 -4.41 2.90
CA MET A 46 -1.96 -3.24 2.60
C MET A 46 -2.73 -1.92 2.70
N LEU A 47 -3.93 -1.87 2.13
CA LEU A 47 -4.79 -0.69 2.21
C LEU A 47 -5.15 -0.34 3.66
N SER A 48 -5.43 -1.36 4.48
CA SER A 48 -5.70 -1.18 5.91
C SER A 48 -4.50 -0.62 6.67
N LEU A 49 -3.27 -1.03 6.31
CA LEU A 49 -2.03 -0.48 6.84
C LEU A 49 -1.83 0.99 6.45
N LEU A 50 -2.11 1.34 5.19
CA LEU A 50 -1.96 2.71 4.71
C LEU A 50 -2.97 3.68 5.36
N ILE A 51 -4.20 3.24 5.59
CA ILE A 51 -5.19 4.01 6.35
C ILE A 51 -4.69 4.30 7.76
N LYS A 52 -4.20 3.27 8.47
CA LYS A 52 -3.66 3.45 9.82
C LYS A 52 -2.51 4.46 9.86
N ILE A 53 -1.60 4.40 8.89
CA ILE A 53 -0.50 5.36 8.78
C ILE A 53 -1.01 6.78 8.50
N ALA A 54 -2.00 6.92 7.61
CA ALA A 54 -2.60 8.23 7.30
C ALA A 54 -3.21 8.87 8.55
N GLU A 55 -3.94 8.09 9.34
CA GLU A 55 -4.57 8.52 10.58
C GLU A 55 -3.55 8.81 11.69
N GLU A 56 -2.59 7.90 11.91
CA GLU A 56 -1.59 8.00 12.99
C GLU A 56 -0.66 9.19 12.80
N PHE A 57 -0.23 9.46 11.57
CA PHE A 57 0.74 10.51 11.27
C PHE A 57 0.12 11.77 10.65
N ASN A 58 -1.20 11.81 10.46
CA ASN A 58 -1.91 12.91 9.80
C ASN A 58 -1.31 13.25 8.42
N VAL A 59 -1.11 12.21 7.60
CA VAL A 59 -0.46 12.28 6.28
C VAL A 59 -1.46 11.98 5.18
N ALA A 60 -1.45 12.76 4.11
CA ALA A 60 -2.17 12.42 2.89
C ALA A 60 -1.50 11.24 2.19
N VAL A 61 -2.26 10.19 1.85
CA VAL A 61 -1.77 9.04 1.09
C VAL A 61 -2.28 9.12 -0.35
N HIS A 62 -1.38 9.23 -1.31
CA HIS A 62 -1.68 9.20 -2.74
C HIS A 62 -1.18 7.89 -3.35
N MET A 63 -2.05 7.20 -4.08
CA MET A 63 -1.73 5.91 -4.68
C MET A 63 -2.07 5.91 -6.17
N THR A 64 -1.21 5.32 -6.98
CA THR A 64 -1.52 5.01 -8.38
C THR A 64 -1.90 3.53 -8.52
N ASN A 65 -2.66 3.22 -9.56
CA ASN A 65 -3.00 1.86 -9.95
C ASN A 65 -2.81 1.72 -11.46
N TYR A 66 -1.74 1.05 -11.89
CA TYR A 66 -1.57 0.69 -13.29
C TYR A 66 -2.40 -0.55 -13.60
N GLY A 67 -3.55 -0.33 -14.26
CA GLY A 67 -4.24 -1.41 -14.96
C GLY A 67 -3.44 -1.77 -16.22
N ASN A 68 -3.20 -3.05 -16.46
CA ASN A 68 -2.85 -3.44 -17.84
C ASN A 68 -4.14 -3.37 -18.66
N HIS A 69 -4.12 -2.58 -19.72
CA HIS A 69 -4.77 -2.98 -20.96
C HIS A 69 -4.06 -4.20 -21.53
#